data_AF-A0A3B4A4K0-F1
#
_entry.id   AF-A0A3B4A4K0-F1
#
_cell.length_a   1.000
_cell.length_b   1.000
_cell.length_c   1.000
_cell.angle_alpha   90.00
_cell.angle_beta   90.00
_cell.angle_gamma   90.00
#
_symmetry.space_group_name_H-M   'P 1'
#
loop_
_entity.id
_entity.type
_entity.pdbx_description
1 polymer ?
#
loop_
_entity_poly.entity_id
_entity_poly.type
_entity_poly.pdbx_seq_one_letter_code
_entity_poly.pdbx_strand_id
1 'polypeptide(L)'
;MGRRSTSSTKSGKFMNPTDQARKEARKRELKKNKKQRMMVRAAVLKMKDPRQIIRDMEKLDEMEFNPVQQPLLNEKVLRDKRKKLRETFERIVRLYERENPEMYKELRKLELDYESKRGQLALYFDSVKVLLFFICVFMFFQLDSINQEVTYCNMLDNEMKQNEGLLCSLVMESVMANR
;
A
#
# COMPACT_ATOMS: atom_id res chain seq x y z
N MET A 1 -28.73 -30.86 24.42
CA MET A 1 -27.82 -30.84 25.59
C MET A 1 -27.25 -29.43 25.79
N GLY A 2 -27.58 -28.55 26.74
CA GLY A 2 -28.64 -28.40 27.73
C GLY A 2 -28.58 -26.92 28.15
N ARG A 3 -29.72 -26.22 28.20
CA ARG A 3 -29.80 -24.82 28.65
C ARG A 3 -29.41 -24.76 30.14
N ARG A 4 -28.25 -24.20 30.48
CA ARG A 4 -27.90 -23.90 31.88
C ARG A 4 -28.95 -22.95 32.46
N SER A 5 -29.66 -23.37 33.50
CA SER A 5 -30.57 -22.52 34.27
C SER A 5 -29.76 -21.40 34.93
N THR A 6 -30.20 -20.16 34.78
CA THR A 6 -29.47 -18.95 35.19
C THR A 6 -29.29 -18.79 36.71
N SER A 7 -29.80 -19.74 37.52
CA SER A 7 -29.73 -19.71 38.98
C SER A 7 -28.61 -20.58 39.59
N SER A 8 -27.91 -21.40 38.80
CA SER A 8 -26.81 -22.24 39.29
C SER A 8 -25.43 -21.70 38.91
N THR A 9 -24.46 -21.83 39.82
CA THR A 9 -23.07 -21.41 39.61
C THR A 9 -22.33 -22.35 38.64
N LYS A 10 -21.13 -21.95 38.19
CA LYS A 10 -20.26 -22.78 37.32
C LYS A 10 -19.96 -24.17 37.91
N SER A 11 -20.09 -24.32 39.24
CA SER A 11 -19.88 -25.56 39.99
C SER A 11 -21.18 -26.31 40.35
N GLY A 12 -22.34 -25.88 39.85
CA GLY A 12 -23.64 -26.51 40.16
C GLY A 12 -24.28 -26.07 41.49
N LYS A 13 -23.55 -25.34 42.34
CA LYS A 13 -24.06 -24.83 43.63
C LYS A 13 -25.11 -23.74 43.41
N PHE A 14 -26.17 -23.76 44.21
CA PHE A 14 -27.22 -22.74 44.23
C PHE A 14 -26.61 -21.36 44.46
N MET A 15 -27.01 -20.39 43.64
CA MET A 15 -26.53 -19.02 43.73
C MET A 15 -27.29 -18.26 44.81
N ASN A 16 -26.60 -17.44 45.61
CA ASN A 16 -27.24 -16.61 46.63
C ASN A 16 -28.33 -15.71 45.99
N PRO A 17 -29.55 -15.65 46.54
CA PRO A 17 -30.64 -14.80 46.03
C PRO A 17 -30.23 -13.33 45.83
N THR A 18 -29.35 -12.79 46.69
CA THR A 18 -28.83 -11.42 46.56
C THR A 18 -27.91 -11.26 45.34
N ASP A 19 -27.05 -12.26 45.07
CA ASP A 19 -26.18 -12.25 43.91
C ASP A 19 -26.95 -12.49 42.61
N GLN A 20 -28.08 -13.21 42.68
CA GLN A 20 -28.99 -13.34 41.56
C GLN A 20 -29.61 -11.99 41.19
N ALA A 21 -30.12 -11.24 42.17
CA ALA A 21 -30.67 -9.90 41.97
C ALA A 21 -29.62 -8.93 41.38
N ARG A 22 -28.38 -8.96 41.88
CA ARG A 22 -27.26 -8.15 41.35
C ARG A 22 -26.91 -8.53 39.91
N LYS A 23 -26.83 -9.83 39.59
CA LYS A 23 -26.55 -10.31 38.23
C LYS A 23 -27.66 -9.93 37.26
N GLU A 24 -28.91 -10.00 37.68
CA GLU A 24 -30.06 -9.59 36.87
C GLU A 24 -30.05 -8.08 36.62
N ALA A 25 -29.75 -7.27 37.63
CA ALA A 25 -29.58 -5.82 37.49
C ALA A 25 -28.46 -5.48 36.49
N ARG A 26 -27.27 -6.08 36.64
CA ARG A 26 -26.14 -5.91 35.72
C ARG A 26 -26.49 -6.35 34.29
N LYS A 27 -27.25 -7.43 34.12
CA LYS A 27 -27.70 -7.90 32.80
C LYS A 27 -28.66 -6.91 32.14
N ARG A 28 -29.56 -6.28 32.91
CA ARG A 28 -30.46 -5.23 32.41
C ARG A 28 -29.68 -3.99 32.00
N GLU A 29 -28.69 -3.58 32.81
CA GLU A 29 -27.79 -2.46 32.52
C GLU A 29 -26.94 -2.72 31.26
N LEU A 30 -26.29 -3.88 31.16
CA LEU A 30 -25.52 -4.27 29.98
C LEU A 30 -26.37 -4.28 28.70
N LYS A 31 -27.65 -4.67 28.79
CA LYS A 31 -28.58 -4.58 27.65
C LYS A 31 -28.87 -3.13 27.25
N LYS A 32 -29.06 -2.22 28.21
CA LYS A 32 -29.23 -0.78 27.94
C LYS A 32 -27.98 -0.20 27.28
N ASN A 33 -26.80 -0.49 27.83
CA ASN A 33 -25.52 -0.05 27.27
C ASN A 33 -25.28 -0.60 25.87
N LYS A 34 -25.66 -1.86 25.59
CA LYS A 34 -25.58 -2.43 24.24
C LYS A 34 -26.49 -1.68 23.25
N LYS A 35 -27.74 -1.38 23.64
CA LYS A 35 -28.67 -0.61 22.80
C LYS A 35 -28.14 0.80 22.53
N GLN A 36 -27.66 1.49 23.57
CA GLN A 36 -27.06 2.82 23.43
C GLN A 36 -25.86 2.79 22.47
N ARG A 37 -24.95 1.82 22.62
CA ARG A 37 -23.82 1.64 21.68
C ARG A 37 -24.29 1.44 20.24
N MET A 38 -25.35 0.68 20.01
CA MET A 38 -25.91 0.49 18.65
C MET A 38 -26.50 1.79 18.09
N MET A 39 -27.23 2.56 18.91
CA MET A 39 -27.79 3.86 18.50
C MET A 39 -26.67 4.86 18.19
N VAL A 40 -25.66 4.96 19.06
CA VAL A 40 -24.49 5.82 18.84
C VAL A 40 -23.75 5.42 17.56
N ARG A 41 -23.56 4.11 17.32
CA ARG A 41 -22.92 3.63 16.08
C ARG A 41 -23.70 4.01 14.83
N ALA A 42 -25.03 3.91 14.86
CA ALA A 42 -25.88 4.31 13.74
C ALA A 42 -25.83 5.83 13.51
N ALA A 43 -25.90 6.63 14.58
CA ALA A 43 -25.83 8.09 14.51
C ALA A 43 -24.47 8.56 13.95
N VAL A 44 -23.36 8.02 14.47
CA VAL A 44 -22.01 8.33 13.97
C VAL A 44 -21.87 7.98 12.49
N LEU A 45 -22.51 6.91 12.02
CA LEU A 45 -22.48 6.53 10.60
C LEU A 45 -23.23 7.54 9.72
N LYS A 46 -24.38 8.07 10.19
CA LYS A 46 -25.16 9.10 9.48
C LYS A 46 -24.47 10.47 9.41
N MET A 47 -23.63 10.79 10.39
CA MET A 47 -22.87 12.05 10.42
C MET A 47 -21.69 12.08 9.44
N LYS A 48 -21.29 10.93 8.88
CA LYS A 48 -20.17 10.88 7.94
C LYS A 48 -20.63 11.27 6.55
N ASP A 49 -19.87 12.15 5.91
CA ASP A 49 -20.07 12.49 4.50
C ASP A 49 -19.48 11.38 3.60
N PRO A 50 -20.30 10.70 2.77
CA PRO A 50 -19.81 9.70 1.85
C PRO A 50 -18.83 10.25 0.80
N ARG A 51 -18.95 11.51 0.40
CA ARG A 51 -18.02 12.14 -0.57
C ARG A 51 -16.64 12.33 0.04
N GLN A 52 -16.57 12.65 1.34
CA GLN A 52 -15.29 12.73 2.05
C GLN A 52 -14.57 11.38 2.08
N ILE A 53 -15.30 10.28 2.27
CA ILE A 53 -14.70 8.93 2.31
C ILE A 53 -14.06 8.56 0.97
N ILE A 54 -14.71 8.92 -0.15
CA ILE A 54 -14.14 8.73 -1.49
C ILE A 54 -12.85 9.54 -1.64
N ARG A 55 -12.85 10.83 -1.26
CA ARG A 55 -11.64 11.67 -1.30
C ARG A 55 -10.50 11.12 -0.47
N ASP A 56 -10.79 10.61 0.72
CA ASP A 56 -9.78 9.99 1.59
C ASP A 56 -9.21 8.70 0.96
N MET A 57 -10.02 7.94 0.19
CA MET A 57 -9.54 6.78 -0.58
C MET A 57 -8.69 7.21 -1.77
N GLU A 58 -9.12 8.21 -2.55
CA GLU A 58 -8.35 8.76 -3.68
C GLU A 58 -6.96 9.24 -3.21
N LYS A 59 -6.89 9.95 -2.07
CA LYS A 59 -5.62 10.39 -1.49
C LYS A 59 -4.69 9.24 -1.11
N LEU A 60 -5.23 8.11 -0.62
CA LEU A 60 -4.42 6.92 -0.34
C LEU A 60 -3.90 6.27 -1.63
N ASP A 61 -4.70 6.31 -2.70
CA ASP A 61 -4.31 5.77 -4.00
C ASP A 61 -3.22 6.63 -4.65
N GLU A 62 -3.32 7.96 -4.60
CA GLU A 62 -2.28 8.89 -5.04
C GLU A 62 -0.95 8.66 -4.33
N MET A 63 -1.00 8.34 -3.02
CA MET A 63 0.18 8.00 -2.24
C MET A 63 0.80 6.64 -2.61
N GLU A 64 -0.02 5.67 -3.03
CA GLU A 64 0.45 4.32 -3.44
C GLU A 64 1.03 4.32 -4.85
N PHE A 65 0.39 5.04 -5.78
CA PHE A 65 0.75 5.09 -7.20
C PHE A 65 1.67 6.25 -7.56
N ASN A 66 2.39 6.83 -6.60
CA ASN A 66 3.36 7.89 -6.88
C ASN A 66 4.64 7.29 -7.52
N PRO A 67 4.96 7.61 -8.79
CA PRO A 67 6.15 7.06 -9.46
C PRO A 67 7.46 7.74 -9.03
N VAL A 68 7.38 8.91 -8.38
CA VAL A 68 8.55 9.75 -8.02
C VAL A 68 9.01 9.46 -6.60
N GLN A 69 8.08 9.27 -5.66
CA GLN A 69 8.39 9.04 -4.26
C GLN A 69 7.90 7.67 -3.80
N GLN A 70 8.81 6.89 -3.20
CA GLN A 70 8.41 5.68 -2.50
C GLN A 70 7.41 6.02 -1.37
N PRO A 71 6.32 5.24 -1.23
CA PRO A 71 5.36 5.48 -0.17
C PRO A 71 6.02 5.42 1.21
N LEU A 72 5.82 6.45 2.02
CA LEU A 72 6.31 6.52 3.40
C LEU A 72 5.71 5.44 4.32
N LEU A 73 4.56 4.88 3.92
CA LEU A 73 3.80 3.90 4.67
C LEU A 73 3.93 2.52 4.02
N ASN A 74 4.06 1.49 4.86
CA ASN A 74 4.04 0.09 4.43
C ASN A 74 2.75 -0.22 3.62
N GLU A 75 2.92 -0.88 2.46
CA GLU A 75 1.84 -1.29 1.55
C GLU A 75 0.70 -2.03 2.27
N LYS A 76 1.02 -2.86 3.28
CA LYS A 76 0.01 -3.54 4.10
C LYS A 76 -0.89 -2.56 4.84
N VAL A 77 -0.33 -1.48 5.38
CA VAL A 77 -1.08 -0.47 6.14
C VAL A 77 -1.98 0.34 5.21
N LEU A 78 -1.54 0.66 3.99
CA LEU A 78 -2.34 1.35 2.99
C LEU A 78 -3.54 0.50 2.56
N ARG A 79 -3.31 -0.79 2.27
CA ARG A 79 -4.38 -1.76 1.96
C ARG A 79 -5.39 -1.89 3.10
N ASP A 80 -4.91 -2.01 4.34
CA ASP A 80 -5.78 -2.12 5.53
C ASP A 80 -6.61 -0.84 5.77
N LYS A 81 -6.03 0.36 5.55
CA LYS A 81 -6.76 1.64 5.63
C LYS A 81 -7.82 1.77 4.55
N ARG A 82 -7.47 1.47 3.28
CA ARG A 82 -8.40 1.47 2.14
C ARG A 82 -9.58 0.52 2.39
N LYS A 83 -9.31 -0.70 2.88
CA LYS A 83 -10.34 -1.69 3.22
C LYS A 83 -11.34 -1.14 4.25
N LYS A 84 -10.85 -0.49 5.33
CA LYS A 84 -11.71 0.10 6.36
C LYS A 84 -12.58 1.25 5.85
N LEU A 85 -12.05 2.07 4.94
CA LEU A 85 -12.82 3.15 4.30
C LEU A 85 -13.92 2.57 3.41
N ARG A 86 -13.61 1.56 2.59
CA ARG A 86 -14.59 0.84 1.75
C ARG A 86 -15.70 0.19 2.57
N GLU A 87 -15.35 -0.52 3.64
CA GLU A 87 -16.34 -1.10 4.57
C GLU A 87 -17.22 -0.04 5.25
N THR A 88 -16.70 1.18 5.45
CA THR A 88 -17.49 2.30 5.98
C THR A 88 -18.44 2.86 4.92
N PHE A 89 -17.95 3.05 3.69
CA PHE A 89 -18.76 3.50 2.56
C PHE A 89 -19.91 2.53 2.26
N GLU A 90 -19.63 1.23 2.20
CA GLU A 90 -20.66 0.20 1.93
C GLU A 90 -21.77 0.21 3.00
N ARG A 91 -21.41 0.41 4.27
CA ARG A 91 -22.41 0.54 5.36
C ARG A 91 -23.28 1.79 5.19
N ILE A 92 -22.73 2.88 4.66
CA ILE A 92 -23.49 4.11 4.34
C ILE A 92 -24.40 3.86 3.14
N VAL A 93 -23.90 3.21 2.08
CA VAL A 93 -24.71 2.84 0.90
C VAL A 93 -25.93 2.02 1.30
N ARG A 94 -25.76 0.97 2.13
CA ARG A 94 -26.86 0.15 2.66
C ARG A 94 -27.83 0.90 3.58
N LEU A 95 -27.41 2.05 4.14
CA LEU A 95 -28.27 2.91 4.94
C LEU A 95 -29.14 3.76 4.01
N TYR A 96 -28.55 4.38 2.99
CA TYR A 96 -29.28 5.19 2.01
C TYR A 96 -30.17 4.37 1.08
N GLU A 97 -29.87 3.10 0.82
CA GLU A 97 -30.76 2.18 0.09
C GLU A 97 -32.17 2.12 0.72
N ARG A 98 -32.26 2.20 2.05
CA ARG A 98 -33.54 2.20 2.77
C ARG A 98 -34.13 3.59 2.98
N GLU A 99 -33.29 4.61 3.16
CA GLU A 99 -33.74 5.96 3.52
C GLU A 99 -34.03 6.85 2.31
N ASN A 100 -33.20 6.80 1.24
CA ASN A 100 -33.32 7.65 0.06
C ASN A 100 -32.77 6.95 -1.20
N PRO A 101 -33.62 6.46 -2.11
CA PRO A 101 -33.19 5.72 -3.30
C PRO A 101 -32.42 6.57 -4.32
N GLU A 102 -32.68 7.89 -4.39
CA GLU A 102 -31.95 8.80 -5.28
C GLU A 102 -30.48 9.00 -4.83
N MET A 103 -30.27 9.22 -3.53
CA MET A 103 -28.92 9.30 -2.96
C MET A 103 -28.16 7.98 -3.14
N TYR A 104 -28.84 6.84 -3.03
CA TYR A 104 -28.22 5.54 -3.31
C TYR A 104 -27.67 5.47 -4.74
N LYS A 105 -28.43 5.89 -5.75
CA LYS A 105 -27.96 5.93 -7.15
C LYS A 105 -26.73 6.81 -7.33
N GLU A 106 -26.71 8.00 -6.72
CA GLU A 106 -25.54 8.89 -6.75
C GLU A 106 -24.31 8.22 -6.12
N LEU A 107 -24.46 7.57 -4.97
CA LEU A 107 -23.37 6.88 -4.28
C LEU A 107 -22.82 5.71 -5.09
N ARG A 108 -23.70 4.96 -5.78
CA ARG A 108 -23.28 3.89 -6.70
C ARG A 108 -22.49 4.45 -7.90
N LYS A 109 -22.91 5.59 -8.44
CA LYS A 109 -22.17 6.27 -9.51
C LYS A 109 -20.79 6.71 -9.02
N LEU A 110 -20.70 7.33 -7.85
CA LEU A 110 -19.43 7.75 -7.25
C LEU A 110 -18.47 6.56 -7.02
N GLU A 111 -19.00 5.40 -6.62
CA GLU A 111 -18.20 4.18 -6.47
C GLU A 111 -17.60 3.72 -7.80
N LEU A 112 -18.42 3.70 -8.87
CA LEU A 112 -17.96 3.34 -10.22
C LEU A 112 -16.92 4.31 -10.75
N ASP A 113 -17.14 5.62 -10.57
CA ASP A 113 -16.21 6.66 -11.01
C ASP A 113 -14.86 6.51 -10.29
N TYR A 114 -14.87 6.23 -8.98
CA TYR A 114 -13.67 5.96 -8.19
C TYR A 114 -12.93 4.71 -8.68
N GLU A 115 -13.63 3.61 -8.94
CA GLU A 115 -13.00 2.37 -9.44
C GLU A 115 -12.38 2.55 -10.83
N SER A 116 -13.04 3.30 -11.71
CA SER A 116 -12.50 3.65 -13.02
C SER A 116 -11.22 4.49 -12.91
N LYS A 117 -11.24 5.56 -12.12
CA LYS A 117 -10.06 6.41 -11.85
C LYS A 117 -8.89 5.61 -11.30
N ARG A 118 -9.16 4.74 -10.32
CA ARG A 118 -8.12 3.89 -9.72
C ARG A 118 -7.53 2.90 -10.73
N GLY A 119 -8.37 2.33 -11.59
CA GLY A 119 -7.91 1.47 -12.68
C GLY A 119 -6.96 2.22 -13.64
N GLN A 120 -7.31 3.45 -14.01
CA GLN A 120 -6.46 4.29 -14.86
C GLN A 120 -5.13 4.64 -14.18
N LEU A 121 -5.16 4.99 -12.89
CA LEU A 121 -3.95 5.27 -12.11
C LEU A 121 -3.02 4.05 -12.00
N ALA A 122 -3.59 2.87 -11.76
CA ALA A 122 -2.81 1.63 -11.69
C ALA A 122 -2.15 1.31 -13.03
N LEU A 123 -2.89 1.40 -14.15
CA LEU A 123 -2.35 1.19 -15.48
C LEU A 123 -1.24 2.19 -15.82
N TYR A 124 -1.43 3.46 -15.48
CA TYR A 124 -0.41 4.50 -15.66
C TYR A 124 0.86 4.16 -14.87
N PHE A 125 0.72 3.85 -13.59
CA PHE A 125 1.84 3.52 -12.72
C PHE A 125 2.61 2.28 -13.20
N ASP A 126 1.90 1.23 -13.62
CA ASP A 126 2.52 0.02 -14.18
C ASP A 126 3.26 0.35 -15.48
N SER A 127 2.67 1.16 -16.37
CA SER A 127 3.33 1.56 -17.62
C SER A 127 4.59 2.39 -17.37
N VAL A 128 4.56 3.32 -16.42
CA VAL A 128 5.71 4.13 -16.03
C VAL A 128 6.79 3.25 -15.41
N LYS A 129 6.44 2.30 -14.54
CA LYS A 129 7.40 1.36 -13.96
C LYS A 129 8.08 0.49 -15.01
N VAL A 130 7.31 -0.04 -15.95
CA VAL A 130 7.83 -0.84 -17.06
C VAL A 130 8.78 0.00 -17.91
N LEU A 131 8.40 1.24 -18.26
CA LEU A 131 9.26 2.16 -19.00
C LEU A 131 10.53 2.50 -18.22
N LEU A 132 10.44 2.83 -16.93
CA LEU A 132 11.60 3.13 -16.08
C LEU A 132 12.54 1.93 -15.97
N PHE A 133 11.98 0.72 -15.88
CA PHE A 133 12.74 -0.52 -15.87
C PHE A 133 13.49 -0.70 -17.19
N PHE A 134 12.81 -0.54 -18.33
CA PHE A 134 13.46 -0.61 -19.64
C PHE A 134 14.53 0.47 -19.84
N ILE A 135 14.27 1.71 -19.40
CA ILE A 135 15.27 2.80 -19.44
C ILE A 135 16.47 2.44 -18.56
N CYS A 136 16.27 1.95 -17.33
CA CYS A 136 17.36 1.53 -16.46
C CYS A 136 18.16 0.38 -17.06
N VAL A 137 17.50 -0.65 -17.61
CA VAL A 137 18.18 -1.78 -18.24
C VAL A 137 18.95 -1.34 -19.49
N PHE A 138 18.37 -0.46 -20.30
CA PHE A 138 19.02 0.10 -21.49
C PHE A 138 20.22 0.98 -21.11
N MET A 139 20.06 1.86 -20.12
CA MET A 139 21.17 2.68 -19.61
C MET A 139 22.27 1.81 -19.00
N PHE A 140 21.92 0.76 -18.24
CA PHE A 140 22.89 -0.16 -17.66
C PHE A 140 23.66 -0.92 -18.75
N PHE A 141 22.96 -1.45 -19.76
CA PHE A 141 23.59 -2.11 -20.91
C PHE A 141 24.48 -1.16 -21.72
N GLN A 142 24.06 0.08 -21.89
CA GLN A 142 24.85 1.09 -22.60
C GLN A 142 26.07 1.53 -21.80
N LEU A 143 25.96 1.64 -20.46
CA LEU A 143 27.11 1.84 -19.58
C LEU A 143 28.07 0.65 -19.62
N ASP A 144 27.57 -0.59 -19.63
CA ASP A 144 28.42 -1.78 -19.76
C ASP A 144 29.14 -1.82 -21.11
N SER A 145 28.46 -1.49 -22.21
CA SER A 145 29.08 -1.36 -23.53
C SER A 145 30.16 -0.26 -23.56
N ILE A 146 29.90 0.91 -22.99
CA ILE A 146 30.88 2.00 -22.90
C ILE A 146 32.08 1.60 -22.02
N ASN A 147 31.84 0.95 -20.89
CA ASN A 147 32.92 0.45 -20.02
C ASN A 147 33.78 -0.59 -20.74
N GLN A 148 33.17 -1.46 -21.55
CA GLN A 148 33.89 -2.46 -22.33
C GLN A 148 34.74 -1.81 -23.43
N GLU A 149 34.24 -0.78 -24.11
CA GLU A 149 35.01 0.02 -25.09
C GLU A 149 36.17 0.79 -24.44
N VAL A 150 35.95 1.44 -23.30
CA VAL A 150 37.01 2.17 -22.56
C VAL A 150 38.09 1.21 -22.08
N THR A 151 37.73 -0.01 -21.65
CA THR A 151 38.71 -1.04 -21.26
C THR A 151 39.54 -1.49 -22.46
N TYR A 152 38.92 -1.64 -23.65
CA TYR A 152 39.61 -1.98 -24.89
C TYR A 152 40.56 -0.86 -25.37
N CYS A 153 40.14 0.40 -25.33
CA CYS A 153 41.00 1.54 -25.65
C CYS A 153 42.20 1.64 -24.69
N ASN A 154 41.98 1.45 -23.39
CA ASN A 154 43.06 1.46 -22.40
C ASN A 154 44.05 0.28 -22.58
N MET A 155 43.61 -0.87 -23.09
CA MET A 155 44.51 -1.97 -23.44
C MET A 155 45.35 -1.65 -24.69
N LEU A 156 44.75 -1.11 -25.75
CA LEU A 156 45.45 -0.73 -26.97
C LEU A 156 46.47 0.41 -26.74
N ASP A 157 46.14 1.40 -25.91
CA ASP A 157 47.07 2.48 -25.56
C ASP A 157 48.27 1.99 -24.73
N ASN A 158 48.10 0.93 -23.93
CA ASN A 158 49.20 0.30 -23.20
C ASN A 158 50.11 -0.53 -24.12
N GLU A 159 49.54 -1.24 -25.10
CA GLU A 159 50.33 -1.98 -26.10
C GLU A 159 51.12 -1.03 -27.02
N MET A 160 50.57 0.13 -27.39
CA MET A 160 51.30 1.13 -28.16
C MET A 160 52.46 1.74 -27.37
N LYS A 161 52.27 2.05 -26.09
CA LYS A 161 53.34 2.58 -25.22
C LYS A 161 54.46 1.56 -24.96
N GLN A 162 54.15 0.27 -24.90
CA GLN A 162 55.18 -0.79 -24.80
C GLN A 162 56.00 -0.89 -26.09
N ASN A 163 55.37 -0.78 -27.25
CA ASN A 163 56.06 -0.84 -28.54
C ASN A 163 56.92 0.42 -28.82
N GLU A 164 56.48 1.61 -28.41
CA GLU A 164 57.32 2.81 -28.50
C GLU A 164 58.52 2.78 -27.54
N GLY A 165 58.36 2.20 -26.34
CA GLY A 165 59.47 1.99 -25.41
C GLY A 165 60.55 1.04 -25.96
N LEU A 166 60.14 -0.03 -26.63
CA LEU A 166 61.02 -0.99 -27.32
C LEU A 166 61.71 -0.38 -28.55
N LEU A 167 61.00 0.46 -29.31
CA LEU A 167 61.58 1.19 -30.43
C LEU A 167 62.63 2.21 -29.95
N CYS A 168 62.35 2.90 -28.84
CA CYS A 168 63.27 3.88 -28.25
C CYS A 168 64.53 3.23 -27.67
N SER A 169 64.42 2.03 -27.07
CA SER A 169 65.59 1.26 -26.60
C SER A 169 66.45 0.74 -27.74
N LEU A 170 65.85 0.22 -28.82
CA LEU A 170 66.57 -0.28 -30.00
C LEU A 170 67.33 0.84 -30.74
N VAL A 171 66.74 2.04 -30.83
CA VAL A 171 67.40 3.20 -31.44
C VAL A 171 68.55 3.70 -30.57
N MET A 172 68.41 3.70 -29.23
CA MET A 172 69.50 4.07 -28.32
C MET A 172 70.67 3.08 -28.33
N GLU A 173 70.42 1.77 -28.39
CA GLU A 173 71.47 0.75 -28.53
C GLU A 173 72.24 0.89 -29.86
N SER A 174 71.54 1.21 -30.94
CA SER A 174 72.14 1.43 -32.26
C SER A 174 73.05 2.67 -32.33
N VAL A 175 72.73 3.71 -31.54
CA VAL A 175 73.53 4.94 -31.44
C VAL A 175 74.74 4.75 -30.51
N MET A 176 74.61 3.95 -29.45
CA MET A 176 75.71 3.61 -28.53
C MET A 176 76.75 2.66 -29.16
N ALA A 177 76.36 1.80 -30.10
CA ALA A 177 77.26 0.84 -30.75
C ALA A 177 78.13 1.42 -31.90
N ASN A 178 77.91 2.68 -32.28
CA ASN A 178 78.64 3.39 -33.35
C ASN A 178 79.62 4.46 -32.83
N ARG A 179 80.00 4.40 -31.54
CA ARG A 179 81.12 5.14 -30.95
C ARG A 179 82.22 4.18 -30.52
#